data_AF-A0A6C0LRW4-F1
#
_entry.id   AF-A0A6C0LRW4-F1
#
_cell.length_a   1.000
_cell.length_b   1.000
_cell.length_c   1.000
_cell.angle_alpha   90.00
_cell.angle_beta   90.00
_cell.angle_gamma   90.00
#
_symmetry.space_group_name_H-M   'P 1'
#
loop_
_entity.id
_entity.type
_entity.pdbx_description
1 polymer ?
#
loop_
_entity_poly.entity_id
_entity_poly.type
_entity_poly.pdbx_seq_one_letter_code
_entity_poly.pdbx_strand_id
1 'polypeptide(L)'
;MKKDVPSVLTTNYHHICSYLNLIDLEYLEMLIIEVSRIPISRYFKKHTLYGFVIPLKTDHNDIIIKFGYSEDIIKRIITLRNEYKTDIFLIKLKQITGQNDEETFHNALKTKYSHLVEKQCIDDKEKIELYKLSDILINCFDQYMNNEIPIEESKNLTSEEKQIIESIKYQEKIFMSKFNKILLNNNLVDNRSIYDYFIKNKELEILKENNQLEVNKHKQEIKNKKLEILIENNKHKLEIIKEIKNIDIKKLKLMNQYLDNDHQVEKK
;
A
#
# COMPACT_ATOMS: atom_id res chain seq x y z
N MET A 1 3.47 42.01 -5.36
CA MET A 1 4.94 41.87 -5.51
C MET A 1 5.25 40.39 -5.64
N LYS A 2 5.76 39.93 -6.79
CA LYS A 2 6.27 38.56 -6.92
C LYS A 2 7.52 38.46 -6.04
N LYS A 3 7.50 37.61 -5.01
CA LYS A 3 8.70 37.36 -4.21
C LYS A 3 9.54 36.35 -4.98
N ASP A 4 10.68 36.80 -5.50
CA ASP A 4 11.66 35.94 -6.15
C ASP A 4 12.20 34.92 -5.14
N VAL A 5 12.28 33.65 -5.57
CA VAL A 5 12.92 32.58 -4.81
C VAL A 5 14.39 32.98 -4.55
N PRO A 6 14.87 32.99 -3.29
CA PRO A 6 16.21 33.45 -2.96
C PRO A 6 17.29 32.74 -3.81
N SER A 7 18.14 33.53 -4.47
CA SER A 7 19.30 33.01 -5.18
C SER A 7 20.41 32.70 -4.18
N VAL A 8 20.50 31.46 -3.74
CA VAL A 8 21.69 30.99 -3.02
C VAL A 8 22.79 30.78 -4.06
N LEU A 9 23.80 31.65 -4.00
CA LEU A 9 25.04 31.55 -4.77
C LEU A 9 25.94 30.48 -4.15
N THR A 10 25.98 29.27 -4.71
CA THR A 10 27.09 28.33 -4.50
C THR A 10 27.27 27.44 -5.73
N THR A 11 28.52 27.41 -6.22
CA THR A 11 29.20 26.44 -7.11
C THR A 11 28.35 25.50 -7.99
N ASN A 12 28.67 25.49 -9.30
CA ASN A 12 28.07 24.75 -10.43
C ASN A 12 28.00 23.19 -10.33
N TYR A 13 28.06 22.60 -9.14
CA TYR A 13 27.83 21.18 -8.94
C TYR A 13 26.76 20.99 -7.87
N HIS A 14 25.57 20.57 -8.30
CA HIS A 14 24.47 20.25 -7.41
C HIS A 14 24.57 18.76 -7.08
N HIS A 15 24.73 18.43 -5.81
CA HIS A 15 24.87 17.05 -5.39
C HIS A 15 23.53 16.33 -5.58
N ILE A 16 23.49 15.36 -6.51
CA ILE A 16 22.33 14.50 -6.74
C ILE A 16 22.45 13.28 -5.83
N CYS A 17 21.43 13.08 -5.00
CA CYS A 17 21.40 11.96 -4.07
C CYS A 17 21.16 10.64 -4.80
N SER A 18 21.94 9.62 -4.44
CA SER A 18 21.86 8.27 -5.00
C SER A 18 21.60 7.23 -3.93
N TYR A 19 20.84 6.19 -4.27
CA TYR A 19 20.66 5.02 -3.42
C TYR A 19 21.96 4.25 -3.18
N LEU A 20 23.05 4.54 -3.88
CA LEU A 20 24.34 3.87 -3.73
C LEU A 20 25.29 4.56 -2.74
N ASN A 21 24.91 5.72 -2.24
CA ASN A 21 25.71 6.52 -1.33
C ASN A 21 25.10 6.50 0.07
N LEU A 22 25.85 6.03 1.06
CA LEU A 22 25.39 5.94 2.45
C LEU A 22 25.03 7.31 3.05
N ILE A 23 25.81 8.34 2.73
CA ILE A 23 25.56 9.70 3.22
C ILE A 23 24.22 10.22 2.69
N ASP A 24 23.88 9.89 1.44
CA ASP A 24 22.61 10.29 0.83
C ASP A 24 21.42 9.57 1.44
N LEU A 25 21.61 8.32 1.85
CA LEU A 25 20.59 7.53 2.55
C LEU A 25 20.38 8.03 3.98
N GLU A 26 21.43 8.41 4.68
CA GLU A 26 21.35 9.08 5.98
C GLU A 26 20.63 10.45 5.85
N TYR A 27 20.97 11.21 4.81
CA TYR A 27 20.26 12.47 4.53
C TYR A 27 18.78 12.24 4.25
N LEU A 28 18.45 11.23 3.45
CA LEU A 28 17.06 10.87 3.18
C LEU A 28 16.33 10.40 4.46
N GLU A 29 16.98 9.60 5.29
CA GLU A 29 16.45 9.17 6.59
C GLU A 29 16.05 10.38 7.44
N MET A 30 16.94 11.37 7.54
CA MET A 30 16.66 12.61 8.27
C MET A 30 15.39 13.32 7.77
N LEU A 31 15.22 13.44 6.45
CA LEU A 31 14.02 14.07 5.86
C LEU A 31 12.74 13.29 6.21
N ILE A 32 12.82 11.96 6.20
CA ILE A 32 11.69 11.08 6.57
C ILE A 32 11.34 11.23 8.06
N ILE A 33 12.34 11.29 8.93
CA ILE A 33 12.16 11.49 10.37
C ILE A 33 11.50 12.84 10.64
N GLU A 34 11.95 13.90 9.97
CA GLU A 34 11.41 15.25 10.13
C GLU A 34 9.90 15.27 9.90
N VAL A 35 9.44 14.72 8.77
CA VAL A 35 8.02 14.66 8.44
C VAL A 35 7.21 13.73 9.33
N SER A 36 7.80 12.64 9.81
CA SER A 36 7.11 11.69 10.70
C SER A 36 6.66 12.33 12.01
N ARG A 37 7.24 13.50 12.35
CA ARG A 37 6.87 14.32 13.52
C ARG A 37 5.79 15.36 13.22
N ILE A 38 5.48 15.61 11.95
CA ILE A 38 4.47 16.59 11.54
C ILE A 38 3.06 16.02 11.81
N PRO A 39 2.15 16.77 12.44
CA PRO A 39 0.78 16.33 12.65
C PRO A 39 -0.02 16.37 11.33
N ILE A 40 0.08 15.30 10.52
CA ILE A 40 -0.56 15.20 9.19
C ILE A 40 -2.07 15.45 9.24
N SER A 41 -2.74 15.12 10.35
CA SER A 41 -4.16 15.40 10.57
C SER A 41 -4.55 16.87 10.40
N ARG A 42 -3.61 17.81 10.59
CA ARG A 42 -3.82 19.26 10.41
C ARG A 42 -3.86 19.68 8.94
N TYR A 43 -3.31 18.86 8.05
CA TYR A 43 -3.31 19.07 6.60
C TYR A 43 -4.47 18.38 5.89
N PHE A 44 -5.33 17.68 6.64
CA PHE A 44 -6.49 17.01 6.06
C PHE A 44 -7.49 18.02 5.49
N LYS A 45 -7.89 17.83 4.22
CA LYS A 45 -8.81 18.72 3.50
C LYS A 45 -8.29 20.17 3.42
N LYS A 46 -6.97 20.35 3.27
CA LYS A 46 -6.31 21.64 3.10
C LYS A 46 -5.45 21.63 1.84
N HIS A 47 -5.38 22.78 1.18
CA HIS A 47 -4.45 23.01 0.08
C HIS A 47 -3.01 22.79 0.52
N THR A 48 -2.39 21.74 0.02
CA THR A 48 -1.10 21.25 0.51
C THR A 48 -0.16 20.97 -0.64
N LEU A 49 1.02 21.59 -0.59
CA LEU A 49 2.19 21.19 -1.39
C LEU A 49 2.93 20.09 -0.63
N TYR A 50 3.28 19.02 -1.31
CA TYR A 50 3.96 17.87 -0.71
C TYR A 50 5.21 17.51 -1.50
N GLY A 51 6.11 16.78 -0.85
CA GLY A 51 7.24 16.07 -1.46
C GLY A 51 7.25 14.62 -1.01
N PHE A 52 7.18 13.68 -1.96
CA PHE A 52 7.36 12.25 -1.70
C PHE A 52 8.62 11.74 -2.37
N VAL A 53 9.33 10.82 -1.71
CA VAL A 53 10.26 9.93 -2.40
C VAL A 53 9.45 8.81 -3.05
N ILE A 54 9.72 8.60 -4.34
CA ILE A 54 9.17 7.51 -5.12
C ILE A 54 10.34 6.62 -5.55
N PRO A 55 10.50 5.42 -4.99
CA PRO A 55 11.52 4.48 -5.42
C PRO A 55 11.27 4.05 -6.87
N LEU A 56 12.01 4.62 -7.82
CA LEU A 56 11.93 4.36 -9.27
C LEU A 56 13.29 3.98 -9.85
N LYS A 57 13.27 3.15 -10.90
CA LYS A 57 14.51 2.73 -11.57
C LYS A 57 15.04 3.91 -12.35
N THR A 58 16.30 4.20 -12.13
CA THR A 58 17.04 5.16 -12.95
C THR A 58 18.38 4.53 -13.31
N ASP A 59 18.98 5.01 -14.40
CA ASP A 59 20.26 4.48 -14.90
C ASP A 59 21.41 4.68 -13.88
N HIS A 60 21.26 5.66 -12.98
CA HIS A 60 22.28 6.04 -11.99
C HIS A 60 21.86 5.76 -10.54
N ASN A 61 20.74 5.07 -10.33
CA ASN A 61 20.14 4.86 -9.00
C ASN A 61 19.92 6.18 -8.24
N ASP A 62 19.65 7.27 -8.97
CA ASP A 62 19.26 8.55 -8.41
C ASP A 62 17.98 8.38 -7.57
N ILE A 63 17.92 9.05 -6.42
CA ILE A 63 16.73 9.06 -5.58
C ILE A 63 15.72 10.03 -6.21
N ILE A 64 14.54 9.53 -6.57
CA ILE A 64 13.52 10.34 -7.23
C ILE A 64 12.51 10.86 -6.22
N ILE A 65 12.21 12.15 -6.33
CA ILE A 65 11.16 12.83 -5.58
C ILE A 65 10.05 13.34 -6.50
N LYS A 66 8.82 13.26 -6.01
CA LYS A 66 7.66 13.90 -6.59
C LYS A 66 7.22 15.06 -5.70
N PHE A 67 7.28 16.26 -6.26
CA PHE A 67 6.52 17.38 -5.69
C PHE A 67 5.14 17.44 -6.33
N GLY A 68 4.16 17.94 -5.59
CA GLY A 68 2.85 18.20 -6.16
C GLY A 68 1.84 18.73 -5.15
N TYR A 69 0.62 18.95 -5.62
CA TYR A 69 -0.47 19.53 -4.86
C TYR A 69 -1.59 18.54 -4.55
N SER A 70 -2.22 18.69 -3.38
CA SER A 70 -3.50 18.05 -3.07
C SER A 70 -4.31 18.89 -2.09
N GLU A 71 -5.64 18.82 -2.20
CA GLU A 71 -6.57 19.26 -1.16
C GLU A 71 -6.80 18.18 -0.11
N ASP A 72 -6.52 16.93 -0.44
CA ASP A 72 -6.66 15.80 0.46
C ASP A 72 -5.38 14.96 0.43
N ILE A 73 -4.47 15.26 1.36
CA ILE A 73 -3.17 14.59 1.43
C ILE A 73 -3.33 13.08 1.72
N ILE A 74 -4.36 12.69 2.48
CA ILE A 74 -4.59 11.29 2.85
C ILE A 74 -4.99 10.49 1.61
N LYS A 75 -6.00 10.97 0.88
CA LYS A 75 -6.39 10.37 -0.40
C LYS A 75 -5.21 10.35 -1.37
N ARG A 76 -4.41 11.42 -1.41
CA ARG A 76 -3.25 11.49 -2.32
C ARG A 76 -2.22 10.41 -2.03
N ILE A 77 -1.89 10.15 -0.77
CA ILE A 77 -0.99 9.05 -0.36
C ILE A 77 -1.48 7.71 -0.93
N ILE A 78 -2.77 7.39 -0.78
CA ILE A 78 -3.36 6.16 -1.32
C ILE A 78 -3.19 6.12 -2.84
N THR A 79 -3.57 7.19 -3.55
CA THR A 79 -3.49 7.22 -5.01
C THR A 79 -2.07 7.08 -5.52
N LEU A 80 -1.07 7.71 -4.88
CA LEU A 80 0.33 7.59 -5.26
C LEU A 80 0.87 6.18 -5.02
N ARG A 81 0.54 5.54 -3.89
CA ARG A 81 0.91 4.13 -3.63
C ARG A 81 0.36 3.20 -4.72
N ASN A 82 -0.88 3.43 -5.14
CA ASN A 82 -1.51 2.64 -6.21
C ASN A 82 -0.91 2.96 -7.58
N GLU A 83 -0.66 4.24 -7.87
CA GLU A 83 -0.12 4.72 -9.14
C GLU A 83 1.28 4.16 -9.41
N TYR A 84 2.14 4.16 -8.40
CA TYR A 84 3.54 3.74 -8.54
C TYR A 84 3.78 2.30 -8.08
N LYS A 85 2.75 1.63 -7.53
CA LYS A 85 2.82 0.26 -7.02
C LYS A 85 4.03 0.03 -6.10
N THR A 86 4.47 1.06 -5.37
CA THR A 86 5.66 1.06 -4.51
C THR A 86 5.37 1.75 -3.17
N ASP A 87 6.21 1.52 -2.18
CA ASP A 87 6.13 2.28 -0.95
C ASP A 87 6.69 3.66 -1.19
N ILE A 88 5.90 4.67 -0.86
CA ILE A 88 6.28 6.08 -0.99
C ILE A 88 6.54 6.63 0.41
N PHE A 89 7.49 7.57 0.51
CA PHE A 89 7.87 8.17 1.78
C PHE A 89 7.64 9.68 1.69
N LEU A 90 6.81 10.22 2.58
CA LEU A 90 6.59 11.66 2.66
C LEU A 90 7.82 12.31 3.30
N ILE A 91 8.42 13.27 2.62
CA ILE A 91 9.65 13.96 3.05
C ILE A 91 9.49 15.47 3.21
N LYS A 92 8.45 16.06 2.62
CA LYS A 92 8.11 17.47 2.83
C LYS A 92 6.60 17.72 2.74
N LEU A 93 6.13 18.69 3.49
CA LEU A 93 4.72 19.09 3.53
C LEU A 93 4.60 20.57 3.88
N LYS A 94 3.82 21.34 3.11
CA LYS A 94 3.58 22.76 3.38
C LYS A 94 2.17 23.14 2.94
N GLN A 95 1.48 23.94 3.75
CA GLN A 95 0.18 24.48 3.36
C GLN A 95 0.39 25.56 2.28
N ILE A 96 -0.43 25.58 1.24
CA ILE A 96 -0.41 26.62 0.20
C ILE A 96 -1.82 27.20 0.03
N THR A 97 -1.99 28.20 -0.83
CA THR A 97 -3.30 28.83 -1.04
C THR A 97 -4.14 28.11 -2.09
N GLY A 98 -3.50 27.38 -3.02
CA GLY A 98 -4.18 26.59 -4.03
C GLY A 98 -3.20 26.10 -5.12
N GLN A 99 -3.76 25.50 -6.17
CA GLN A 99 -3.00 24.87 -7.26
C GLN A 99 -2.03 25.84 -7.98
N ASN A 100 -2.41 27.12 -8.16
CA ASN A 100 -1.56 28.11 -8.82
C ASN A 100 -0.20 28.31 -8.12
N ASP A 101 -0.16 28.13 -6.79
CA ASP A 101 1.10 28.18 -6.03
C ASP A 101 1.99 26.99 -6.40
N GLU A 102 1.43 25.81 -6.61
CA GLU A 102 2.20 24.64 -7.03
C GLU A 102 2.71 24.77 -8.46
N GLU A 103 1.88 25.29 -9.38
CA GLU A 103 2.31 25.56 -10.76
C GLU A 103 3.47 26.55 -10.79
N THR A 104 3.39 27.61 -9.98
CA THR A 104 4.46 28.61 -9.82
C THR A 104 5.75 27.96 -9.30
N PHE A 105 5.63 27.08 -8.31
CA PHE A 105 6.76 26.32 -7.77
C PHE A 105 7.42 25.44 -8.84
N HIS A 106 6.64 24.63 -9.56
CA HIS A 106 7.18 23.76 -10.60
C HIS A 106 7.79 24.54 -11.76
N ASN A 107 7.21 25.66 -12.17
CA ASN A 107 7.75 26.53 -13.21
C ASN A 107 9.11 27.09 -12.79
N ALA A 108 9.27 27.52 -11.53
CA ALA A 108 10.54 27.98 -11.01
C ALA A 108 11.61 26.86 -11.03
N LEU A 109 11.26 25.66 -10.58
CA LEU A 109 12.17 24.51 -10.61
C LEU A 109 12.58 24.11 -12.03
N LYS A 110 11.62 23.99 -12.95
CA LYS A 110 11.88 23.61 -14.35
C LYS A 110 12.75 24.63 -15.08
N THR A 111 12.58 25.92 -14.75
CA THR A 111 13.35 27.02 -15.37
C THR A 111 14.78 27.06 -14.84
N LYS A 112 14.97 26.98 -13.51
CA LYS A 112 16.29 27.12 -12.88
C LYS A 112 17.10 25.82 -12.85
N TYR A 113 16.43 24.68 -12.71
CA TYR A 113 17.04 23.38 -12.44
C TYR A 113 16.53 22.30 -13.40
N SER A 114 16.47 22.62 -14.70
CA SER A 114 15.98 21.71 -15.73
C SER A 114 16.72 20.36 -15.77
N HIS A 115 18.01 20.34 -15.42
CA HIS A 115 18.84 19.15 -15.34
C HIS A 115 18.48 18.21 -14.17
N LEU A 116 17.69 18.68 -13.19
CA LEU A 116 17.17 17.86 -12.10
C LEU A 116 15.79 17.28 -12.40
N VAL A 117 15.16 17.65 -13.53
CA VAL A 117 13.87 17.09 -13.93
C VAL A 117 14.07 15.66 -14.41
N GLU A 118 13.31 14.73 -13.85
CA GLU A 118 13.33 13.32 -14.21
C GLU A 118 12.13 12.99 -15.11
N LYS A 119 12.37 12.29 -16.22
CA LYS A 119 11.32 11.83 -17.13
C LYS A 119 11.16 10.33 -17.01
N GLN A 120 9.96 9.88 -16.64
CA GLN A 120 9.65 8.47 -16.45
C GLN A 120 8.33 8.13 -17.10
N CYS A 121 8.22 6.91 -17.63
CA CYS A 121 6.98 6.36 -18.17
C CYS A 121 6.60 5.12 -17.36
N ILE A 122 5.37 5.09 -16.84
CA ILE A 122 4.86 3.96 -16.06
C ILE A 122 3.46 3.63 -16.59
N ASP A 123 3.24 2.37 -16.96
CA ASP A 123 2.00 1.89 -17.59
C ASP A 123 1.60 2.77 -18.80
N ASP A 124 2.57 3.04 -19.70
CA ASP A 124 2.44 3.87 -20.91
C ASP A 124 1.99 5.32 -20.68
N LYS A 125 2.13 5.81 -19.45
CA LYS A 125 1.83 7.21 -19.08
C LYS A 125 3.09 7.92 -18.63
N GLU A 126 3.39 9.03 -19.30
CA GLU A 126 4.43 9.95 -18.86
C GLU A 126 4.08 10.50 -17.47
N LYS A 127 5.03 10.36 -16.56
CA LYS A 127 4.93 10.91 -15.20
C LYS A 127 5.56 12.28 -15.18
N ILE A 128 4.82 13.23 -14.61
CA ILE A 128 5.24 14.63 -14.51
C ILE A 128 5.65 14.97 -13.07
N GLU A 129 6.41 16.05 -12.97
CA GLU A 129 6.86 16.65 -11.70
C GLU A 129 7.70 15.69 -10.85
N LEU A 130 8.48 14.86 -11.53
CA LEU A 130 9.53 14.05 -10.93
C LEU A 130 10.86 14.78 -11.03
N TYR A 131 11.63 14.69 -9.96
CA TYR A 131 12.91 15.35 -9.84
C TYR A 131 13.93 14.43 -9.18
N LYS A 132 15.20 14.61 -9.51
CA LYS A 132 16.32 13.98 -8.82
C LYS A 132 16.56 14.71 -7.50
N LEU A 133 16.53 13.99 -6.39
CA LEU A 133 16.74 14.56 -5.06
C LEU A 133 18.09 15.27 -5.00
N SER A 134 18.07 16.51 -4.53
CA SER A 134 19.25 17.29 -4.19
C SER A 134 18.90 18.25 -3.06
N ASP A 135 19.93 18.69 -2.34
CA ASP A 135 19.86 19.70 -1.29
C ASP A 135 19.18 21.00 -1.78
N ILE A 136 19.46 21.42 -3.00
CA ILE A 136 18.90 22.65 -3.59
C ILE A 136 17.38 22.55 -3.78
N LEU A 137 16.85 21.40 -4.21
CA LEU A 137 15.41 21.24 -4.33
C LEU A 137 14.71 21.29 -2.98
N ILE A 138 15.33 20.69 -1.96
CA ILE A 138 14.84 20.72 -0.58
C ILE A 138 14.85 22.17 -0.05
N ASN A 139 15.95 22.89 -0.26
CA ASN A 139 16.04 24.31 0.09
C ASN A 139 15.00 25.17 -0.63
N CYS A 140 14.76 24.91 -1.93
CA CYS A 140 13.71 25.60 -2.68
C CYS A 140 12.34 25.37 -2.05
N PHE A 141 12.02 24.12 -1.67
CA PHE A 141 10.76 23.80 -1.01
C PHE A 141 10.62 24.50 0.35
N ASP A 142 11.66 24.43 1.18
CA ASP A 142 11.67 25.02 2.52
C ASP A 142 11.52 26.54 2.47
N GLN A 143 12.13 27.20 1.47
CA GLN A 143 12.01 28.64 1.24
C GLN A 143 10.73 29.05 0.49
N TYR A 144 10.01 28.11 -0.12
CA TYR A 144 8.82 28.41 -0.91
C TYR A 144 7.64 28.78 -0.01
N MET A 145 7.39 30.09 0.15
CA MET A 145 6.35 30.68 1.00
C MET A 145 6.47 30.31 2.49
N ASN A 146 6.32 31.30 3.38
CA ASN A 146 6.29 31.06 4.83
C ASN A 146 4.86 30.78 5.25
N ASN A 147 4.45 29.50 5.20
CA ASN A 147 3.16 29.09 5.71
C ASN A 147 3.39 28.18 6.91
N GLU A 148 2.93 28.64 8.07
CA GLU A 148 2.97 27.91 9.32
C GLU A 148 2.15 26.61 9.20
N ILE A 149 2.48 25.64 10.05
CA ILE A 149 1.68 24.42 10.18
C ILE A 149 0.24 24.85 10.54
N PRO A 150 -0.79 24.33 9.84
CA PRO A 150 -2.17 24.65 10.17
C PRO A 150 -2.43 24.40 11.67
N ILE A 151 -3.08 25.35 12.34
CA ILE A 151 -3.28 25.30 13.80
C ILE A 151 -4.38 24.29 14.17
N GLU A 152 -5.42 24.19 13.34
CA GLU A 152 -6.60 23.38 13.62
C GLU A 152 -6.39 21.90 13.26
N GLU A 153 -6.70 21.02 14.21
CA GLU A 153 -6.78 19.59 13.95
C GLU A 153 -8.16 19.21 13.39
N SER A 154 -8.15 18.32 12.39
CA SER A 154 -9.38 17.71 11.89
C SER A 154 -10.05 16.87 12.97
N LYS A 155 -11.33 17.17 13.25
CA LYS A 155 -12.11 16.51 14.31
C LYS A 155 -12.79 15.22 13.84
N ASN A 156 -12.91 14.98 12.54
CA ASN A 156 -13.74 13.92 11.96
C ASN A 156 -12.97 13.04 10.98
N LEU A 157 -11.97 12.32 11.48
CA LEU A 157 -11.24 11.31 10.70
C LEU A 157 -11.89 9.94 10.84
N THR A 158 -12.10 9.28 9.71
CA THR A 158 -12.50 7.87 9.63
C THR A 158 -11.38 6.95 10.15
N SER A 159 -11.71 5.68 10.40
CA SER A 159 -10.72 4.69 10.85
C SER A 159 -9.62 4.45 9.81
N GLU A 160 -9.97 4.45 8.51
CA GLU A 160 -9.01 4.28 7.41
C GLU A 160 -8.04 5.46 7.33
N GLU A 161 -8.55 6.70 7.41
CA GLU A 161 -7.72 7.91 7.41
C GLU A 161 -6.74 7.94 8.59
N LYS A 162 -7.17 7.51 9.78
CA LYS A 162 -6.31 7.38 10.96
C LYS A 162 -5.20 6.36 10.74
N GLN A 163 -5.49 5.22 10.10
CA GLN A 163 -4.48 4.21 9.79
C GLN A 163 -3.43 4.75 8.81
N ILE A 164 -3.83 5.54 7.82
CA ILE A 164 -2.90 6.15 6.87
C ILE A 164 -2.00 7.16 7.57
N ILE A 165 -2.55 8.03 8.42
CA ILE A 165 -1.77 8.98 9.23
C ILE A 165 -0.75 8.23 10.09
N GLU A 166 -1.18 7.17 10.77
CA GLU A 166 -0.29 6.36 11.60
C GLU A 166 0.80 5.66 10.76
N SER A 167 0.47 5.24 9.54
CA SER A 167 1.47 4.67 8.61
C SER A 167 2.56 5.68 8.22
N ILE A 168 2.22 6.97 8.10
CA ILE A 168 3.19 8.03 7.83
C ILE A 168 4.04 8.31 9.07
N LYS A 169 3.43 8.35 10.25
CA LYS A 169 4.15 8.53 11.53
C LYS A 169 5.20 7.46 11.79
N TYR A 170 4.98 6.24 11.29
CA TYR A 170 5.91 5.12 11.43
C TYR A 170 6.67 4.77 10.14
N GLN A 171 6.61 5.61 9.10
CA GLN A 171 7.27 5.33 7.83
C GLN A 171 8.80 5.24 7.97
N GLU A 172 9.40 5.96 8.93
CA GLU A 172 10.82 5.85 9.30
C GLU A 172 11.18 4.40 9.65
N LYS A 173 10.38 3.74 10.49
CA LYS A 173 10.63 2.35 10.89
C LYS A 173 10.60 1.41 9.69
N ILE A 174 9.68 1.65 8.76
CA ILE A 174 9.58 0.89 7.51
C ILE A 174 10.83 1.12 6.68
N PHE A 175 11.21 2.38 6.47
CA PHE A 175 12.42 2.77 5.73
C PHE A 175 13.67 2.12 6.35
N MET A 176 13.89 2.29 7.65
CA MET A 176 15.05 1.74 8.37
C MET A 176 15.07 0.23 8.39
N SER A 177 13.92 -0.43 8.49
CA SER A 177 13.89 -1.90 8.40
C SER A 177 14.34 -2.40 7.03
N LYS A 178 14.06 -1.65 5.96
CA LYS A 178 14.51 -1.98 4.60
C LYS A 178 15.99 -1.64 4.44
N PHE A 179 16.39 -0.45 4.87
CA PHE A 179 17.77 0.01 4.84
C PHE A 179 18.73 -0.88 5.64
N ASN A 180 18.38 -1.27 6.86
CA ASN A 180 19.21 -2.16 7.68
C ASN A 180 19.34 -3.56 7.09
N LYS A 181 18.27 -4.09 6.48
CA LYS A 181 18.36 -5.39 5.80
C LYS A 181 19.28 -5.31 4.58
N ILE A 182 19.31 -4.18 3.89
CA ILE A 182 20.27 -3.91 2.81
C ILE A 182 21.70 -3.93 3.36
N LEU A 183 21.97 -3.16 4.43
CA LEU A 183 23.29 -3.10 5.06
C LEU A 183 23.77 -4.48 5.53
N LEU A 184 22.92 -5.24 6.22
CA LEU A 184 23.25 -6.54 6.80
C LEU A 184 23.47 -7.65 5.75
N ASN A 185 22.79 -7.57 4.60
CA ASN A 185 22.97 -8.54 3.51
C ASN A 185 24.23 -8.25 2.66
N ASN A 186 24.84 -7.07 2.79
CA ASN A 186 25.95 -6.61 1.96
C ASN A 186 27.32 -6.74 2.66
N ASN A 187 27.73 -7.96 3.01
CA ASN A 187 29.16 -8.26 3.25
C ASN A 187 30.00 -8.33 1.95
N LEU A 188 29.43 -8.01 0.78
CA LEU A 188 30.13 -7.88 -0.50
C LEU A 188 29.46 -6.77 -1.31
N VAL A 189 30.14 -5.63 -1.38
CA VAL A 189 29.75 -4.44 -2.14
C VAL A 189 29.82 -4.76 -3.63
N ASP A 190 28.68 -5.12 -4.22
CA ASP A 190 28.40 -4.74 -5.59
C ASP A 190 27.20 -3.81 -5.54
N ASN A 191 27.46 -2.52 -5.80
CA ASN A 191 26.56 -1.37 -5.66
C ASN A 191 25.38 -1.39 -6.66
N ARG A 192 24.78 -2.55 -6.93
CA ARG A 192 23.60 -2.70 -7.80
C ARG A 192 22.33 -3.04 -7.01
N SER A 193 22.40 -3.24 -5.69
CA SER A 193 21.34 -3.97 -4.98
C SER A 193 20.32 -3.14 -4.20
N ILE A 194 20.46 -1.83 -4.01
CA ILE A 194 19.56 -1.08 -3.11
C ILE A 194 18.20 -0.82 -3.77
N TYR A 195 18.20 -0.23 -4.97
CA TYR A 195 17.01 -0.06 -5.78
C TYR A 195 16.35 -1.43 -6.06
N ASP A 196 17.14 -2.37 -6.57
CA ASP A 196 16.66 -3.72 -6.87
C ASP A 196 16.10 -4.40 -5.62
N TYR A 197 16.62 -4.14 -4.41
CA TYR A 197 16.05 -4.67 -3.18
C TYR A 197 14.69 -4.05 -2.82
N PHE A 198 14.51 -2.73 -2.97
CA PHE A 198 13.22 -2.08 -2.73
C PHE A 198 12.13 -2.62 -3.69
N ILE A 199 12.49 -2.91 -4.94
CA ILE A 199 11.56 -3.43 -5.94
C ILE A 199 11.39 -4.95 -5.84
N LYS A 200 12.48 -5.72 -5.82
CA LYS A 200 12.46 -7.19 -5.78
C LYS A 200 11.79 -7.73 -4.53
N ASN A 201 11.94 -7.07 -3.38
CA ASN A 201 11.16 -7.46 -2.21
C ASN A 201 9.67 -7.21 -2.39
N LYS A 202 9.31 -6.14 -3.10
CA LYS A 202 7.90 -5.88 -3.39
C LYS A 202 7.33 -6.90 -4.36
N GLU A 203 8.07 -7.27 -5.40
CA GLU A 203 7.71 -8.39 -6.29
C GLU A 203 7.57 -9.71 -5.51
N LEU A 204 8.49 -9.99 -4.59
CA LEU A 204 8.44 -11.16 -3.72
C LEU A 204 7.28 -11.11 -2.72
N GLU A 205 6.92 -9.94 -2.19
CA GLU A 205 5.75 -9.76 -1.33
C GLU A 205 4.45 -10.00 -2.11
N ILE A 206 4.33 -9.43 -3.31
CA ILE A 206 3.20 -9.68 -4.22
C ILE A 206 3.11 -11.18 -4.55
N LEU A 207 4.23 -11.85 -4.82
CA LEU A 207 4.26 -13.29 -5.08
C LEU A 207 3.81 -14.10 -3.85
N LYS A 208 4.26 -13.71 -2.65
CA LYS A 208 3.84 -14.36 -1.40
C LYS A 208 2.36 -14.17 -1.12
N GLU A 209 1.82 -12.98 -1.33
CA GLU A 209 0.39 -12.68 -1.18
C GLU A 209 -0.44 -13.51 -2.16
N ASN A 210 -0.03 -13.59 -3.43
CA ASN A 210 -0.70 -14.40 -4.45
C ASN A 210 -0.68 -15.89 -4.08
N ASN A 211 0.46 -16.43 -3.66
CA ASN A 211 0.58 -17.81 -3.21
C ASN A 211 -0.29 -18.09 -1.99
N GLN A 212 -0.35 -17.16 -1.03
CA GLN A 212 -1.20 -17.29 0.15
C GLN A 212 -2.68 -17.30 -0.21
N LEU A 213 -3.07 -16.46 -1.17
CA LEU A 213 -4.44 -16.38 -1.67
C LEU A 213 -4.85 -17.68 -2.38
N GLU A 214 -3.94 -18.27 -3.16
CA GLU A 214 -4.13 -19.56 -3.83
C GLU A 214 -4.24 -20.72 -2.83
N VAL A 215 -3.37 -20.75 -1.81
CA VAL A 215 -3.46 -21.71 -0.70
C VAL A 215 -4.80 -21.59 0.03
N ASN A 216 -5.27 -20.37 0.28
CA ASN A 216 -6.55 -20.12 0.93
C ASN A 216 -7.73 -20.60 0.07
N LYS A 217 -7.68 -20.35 -1.25
CA LYS A 217 -8.67 -20.86 -2.21
C LYS A 217 -8.71 -22.38 -2.21
N HIS A 218 -7.56 -23.04 -2.27
CA HIS A 218 -7.47 -24.50 -2.25
C HIS A 218 -8.00 -25.11 -0.93
N LYS A 219 -7.68 -24.50 0.22
CA LYS A 219 -8.25 -24.90 1.52
C LYS A 219 -9.78 -24.82 1.53
N GLN A 220 -10.34 -23.78 0.92
CA GLN A 220 -11.78 -23.59 0.82
C GLN A 220 -12.43 -24.65 -0.10
N GLU A 221 -11.81 -24.97 -1.23
CA GLU A 221 -12.27 -26.04 -2.12
C GLU A 221 -12.28 -27.42 -1.43
N ILE A 222 -11.24 -27.75 -0.66
CA ILE A 222 -11.19 -28.98 0.14
C ILE A 222 -12.33 -29.00 1.17
N LYS A 223 -12.59 -27.86 1.83
CA LYS A 223 -13.67 -27.74 2.81
C LYS A 223 -15.04 -27.98 2.17
N ASN A 224 -15.27 -27.42 0.97
CA ASN A 224 -16.50 -27.60 0.22
C ASN A 224 -16.69 -29.06 -0.21
N LYS A 225 -15.65 -29.72 -0.76
CA LYS A 225 -15.72 -31.15 -1.13
C LYS A 225 -16.02 -32.05 0.07
N LYS A 226 -15.43 -31.77 1.24
CA LYS A 226 -15.74 -32.52 2.47
C LYS A 226 -17.20 -32.35 2.89
N LEU A 227 -17.76 -31.15 2.72
CA LEU A 227 -19.15 -30.87 3.03
C LEU A 227 -20.10 -31.60 2.06
N GLU A 228 -19.79 -31.62 0.76
CA GLU A 228 -20.54 -32.37 -0.25
C GLU A 228 -20.59 -33.87 0.08
N ILE A 229 -19.43 -34.47 0.39
CA ILE A 229 -19.36 -35.89 0.80
C ILE A 229 -20.20 -36.16 2.06
N LEU A 230 -20.20 -35.23 3.02
CA LEU A 230 -21.01 -35.36 4.24
C LEU A 230 -22.51 -35.32 3.92
N ILE A 231 -22.93 -34.40 3.04
CA ILE A 231 -24.32 -34.26 2.60
C ILE A 231 -24.77 -35.53 1.86
N GLU A 232 -23.95 -36.03 0.93
CA GLU A 232 -24.19 -37.27 0.18
C GLU A 232 -24.37 -38.47 1.13
N ASN A 233 -23.45 -38.63 2.08
CA ASN A 233 -23.50 -39.71 3.08
C ASN A 233 -24.75 -39.62 3.96
N ASN A 234 -25.14 -38.42 4.37
CA ASN A 234 -26.35 -38.21 5.17
C ASN A 234 -27.62 -38.53 4.36
N LYS A 235 -27.64 -38.18 3.07
CA LYS A 235 -28.74 -38.53 2.16
C LYS A 235 -28.87 -40.05 2.01
N HIS A 236 -27.77 -40.75 1.78
CA HIS A 236 -27.76 -42.21 1.68
C HIS A 236 -28.21 -42.90 2.98
N LYS A 237 -27.79 -42.38 4.15
CA LYS A 237 -28.28 -42.88 5.44
C LYS A 237 -29.79 -42.69 5.61
N LEU A 238 -30.32 -41.55 5.18
CA LEU A 238 -31.76 -41.28 5.23
C LEU A 238 -32.56 -42.23 4.33
N GLU A 239 -32.03 -42.60 3.17
CA GLU A 239 -32.65 -43.61 2.29
C GLU A 239 -32.69 -45.00 2.95
N ILE A 240 -31.57 -45.45 3.53
CA ILE A 240 -31.53 -46.72 4.27
C ILE A 240 -32.57 -46.73 5.42
N ILE A 241 -32.68 -45.64 6.18
CA ILE A 241 -33.66 -45.53 7.27
C ILE A 241 -35.10 -45.61 6.72
N LYS A 242 -35.39 -45.01 5.57
CA LYS A 242 -36.70 -45.08 4.92
C LYS A 242 -37.03 -46.51 4.48
N GLU A 243 -36.06 -47.23 3.92
CA GLU A 243 -36.24 -48.64 3.53
C GLU A 243 -36.51 -49.54 4.73
N ILE A 244 -35.73 -49.41 5.81
CA ILE A 244 -35.94 -50.18 7.05
C ILE A 244 -37.36 -49.94 7.59
N LYS A 245 -37.80 -48.69 7.69
CA LYS A 245 -39.16 -48.36 8.14
C LYS A 245 -40.24 -48.99 7.25
N ASN A 246 -40.03 -49.02 5.93
CA ASN A 246 -40.97 -49.66 5.01
C ASN A 246 -41.03 -51.19 5.21
N ILE A 247 -39.90 -51.84 5.49
CA ILE A 247 -39.85 -53.26 5.82
C ILE A 247 -40.61 -53.53 7.11
N ASP A 248 -40.39 -52.72 8.15
CA ASP A 248 -41.07 -52.85 9.44
C ASP A 248 -42.60 -52.68 9.30
N ILE A 249 -43.04 -51.69 8.51
CA ILE A 249 -44.47 -51.49 8.19
C ILE A 249 -45.04 -52.72 7.48
N LYS A 250 -44.33 -53.29 6.50
CA LYS A 250 -44.78 -54.51 5.81
C LYS A 250 -44.89 -55.69 6.77
N LYS A 251 -43.93 -55.86 7.67
CA LYS A 251 -43.91 -56.93 8.68
C LYS A 251 -45.09 -56.81 9.67
N LEU A 252 -45.36 -55.60 10.16
CA LEU A 252 -46.53 -55.31 11.01
C LEU A 252 -47.85 -55.61 10.30
N LYS A 253 -47.99 -55.21 9.03
CA LYS A 253 -49.18 -55.55 8.23
C LYS A 253 -49.37 -57.06 8.09
N LEU A 254 -48.29 -57.81 7.87
CA LEU A 254 -48.35 -59.26 7.79
C LEU A 254 -48.79 -59.88 9.12
N MET A 255 -48.20 -59.45 10.25
CA MET A 255 -48.59 -59.95 11.58
C MET A 255 -50.07 -59.71 11.87
N ASN A 256 -50.59 -58.53 11.54
CA ASN A 256 -52.01 -58.23 11.75
C ASN A 256 -52.92 -59.13 10.89
N GLN A 257 -52.53 -59.45 9.65
CA GLN A 257 -53.28 -60.38 8.81
C GLN A 257 -53.35 -61.81 9.39
N TYR A 258 -52.27 -62.28 10.04
CA TYR A 258 -52.30 -63.58 10.71
C TYR A 258 -53.20 -63.57 11.95
N LEU A 259 -53.14 -62.52 12.76
CA LEU A 259 -54.00 -62.36 13.94
C LEU A 259 -55.49 -62.26 13.57
N ASP A 260 -55.83 -61.55 12.49
CA ASP A 260 -57.20 -61.44 12.00
C ASP A 260 -57.74 -62.78 11.45
N ASN A 261 -56.86 -63.62 10.88
CA ASN A 261 -57.23 -64.94 10.37
C ASN A 261 -57.41 -65.97 11.49
N ASP A 262 -56.59 -65.94 12.54
CA ASP A 262 -56.75 -66.83 13.70
C ASP A 262 -58.09 -66.59 14.43
N HIS A 263 -58.56 -65.34 14.49
CA HIS A 263 -59.88 -65.01 15.05
C HIS A 263 -61.08 -65.42 14.18
N GLN A 264 -60.88 -65.73 12.89
CA GLN A 264 -61.96 -66.28 12.04
C GLN A 264 -62.06 -67.82 12.14
N VAL A 265 -61.01 -68.50 12.61
CA VAL A 265 -61.00 -69.96 12.81
C VAL A 265 -61.71 -70.35 14.10
N GLU A 266 -61.69 -69.50 15.14
CA GLU A 266 -62.39 -69.74 16.42
C GLU A 266 -63.90 -69.42 16.41
N LYS A 267 -64.44 -68.88 15.31
CA LYS A 267 -65.88 -68.53 15.17
C LYS A 267 -66.71 -69.47 14.29
N LYS A 268 -66.18 -70.64 13.93
CA LYS A 268 -66.93 -71.72 13.27
C LYS A 268 -67.08 -72.91 14.20
#